data_AF-A0AAU6DHV0-F1
#
_entry.id   AF-A0AAU6DHV0-F1
#
_cell.length_a   1.000
_cell.length_b   1.000
_cell.length_c   1.000
_cell.angle_alpha   90.00
_cell.angle_beta   90.00
_cell.angle_gamma   90.00
#
_symmetry.space_group_name_H-M   'P 1'
#
loop_
_entity.id
_entity.type
_entity.pdbx_description
1 polymer ?
#
loop_
_entity_poly.entity_id
_entity_poly.type
_entity_poly.pdbx_seq_one_letter_code
_entity_poly.pdbx_strand_id
1 'polypeptide(L)'
;MSRRSGILEFAVLGLLRESPMHGYELRKRLNTSLGIFRAFSYGTLYPCLKTLVASGWLIEEPGSAPEDAVAASLAGRRAKIVYRLTADGKEHFEELLSHTGPDTWEDEHFAARFAFFGQTEREVRMRVLEGRRSRLEERLEKMRASLVRTRERLDDYTLELQRHGMESVEREVRWLNELIESERAGRDQRRSPDADAAQQDISGDTGGLPRHRGTAPPDPSEDIAK
;
A
#
# COMPACT_ATOMS: atom_id res chain seq x y z
N MET A 1 8.55 -21.25 11.65
CA MET A 1 7.51 -20.98 10.63
C MET A 1 8.17 -20.81 9.27
N SER A 2 7.50 -21.17 8.16
CA SER A 2 8.02 -20.90 6.81
C SER A 2 7.99 -19.39 6.52
N ARG A 3 8.92 -18.85 5.72
CA ARG A 3 8.98 -17.41 5.36
C ARG A 3 7.62 -16.90 4.84
N ARG A 4 6.98 -17.66 3.95
CA ARG A 4 5.62 -17.34 3.45
C ARG A 4 4.55 -17.27 4.53
N SER A 5 4.66 -18.09 5.56
CA SER A 5 3.72 -18.08 6.69
C SER A 5 3.89 -16.81 7.52
N GLY A 6 5.14 -16.39 7.77
CA GLY A 6 5.43 -15.16 8.50
C GLY A 6 4.97 -13.90 7.75
N ILE A 7 5.10 -13.88 6.41
CA ILE A 7 4.58 -12.78 5.60
C ILE A 7 3.06 -12.71 5.64
N LEU A 8 2.39 -13.86 5.54
CA LEU A 8 0.95 -13.92 5.60
C LEU A 8 0.43 -13.46 6.96
N GLU A 9 1.05 -13.91 8.04
CA GLU A 9 0.76 -13.44 9.39
C GLU A 9 0.90 -11.91 9.50
N PHE A 10 2.06 -11.37 9.10
CA PHE A 10 2.31 -9.93 9.12
C PHE A 10 1.23 -9.16 8.36
N ALA A 11 0.89 -9.60 7.15
CA ALA A 11 -0.10 -8.93 6.33
C ALA A 11 -1.55 -9.06 6.86
N VAL A 12 -1.91 -10.20 7.46
CA VAL A 12 -3.22 -10.39 8.10
C VAL A 12 -3.37 -9.45 9.30
N LEU A 13 -2.35 -9.39 10.16
CA LEU A 13 -2.36 -8.50 11.33
C LEU A 13 -2.41 -7.02 10.89
N GLY A 14 -1.63 -6.65 9.87
CA GLY A 14 -1.64 -5.28 9.32
C GLY A 14 -2.99 -4.84 8.77
N LEU A 15 -3.73 -5.71 8.08
CA LEU A 15 -5.09 -5.40 7.61
C LEU A 15 -6.10 -5.32 8.76
N LEU A 16 -5.99 -6.21 9.75
CA LEU A 16 -6.92 -6.24 10.90
C LEU A 16 -6.68 -5.11 11.90
N ARG A 17 -5.52 -4.44 11.83
CA ARG A 17 -5.25 -3.19 12.56
C ARG A 17 -6.09 -2.03 12.03
N GLU A 18 -6.38 -2.00 10.74
CA GLU A 18 -7.22 -0.95 10.13
C GLU A 18 -8.71 -1.13 10.49
N SER A 19 -9.23 -2.34 10.31
CA SER A 19 -10.63 -2.66 10.58
C SER A 19 -10.87 -4.15 10.75
N PRO A 20 -11.78 -4.57 11.65
CA PRO A 20 -12.27 -5.95 11.69
C PRO A 20 -12.89 -6.35 10.36
N MET A 21 -12.65 -7.57 9.89
CA MET A 21 -13.14 -8.02 8.58
C MET A 21 -13.27 -9.54 8.48
N HIS A 22 -14.04 -9.99 7.49
CA HIS A 22 -14.23 -11.40 7.20
C HIS A 22 -13.04 -12.03 6.48
N GLY A 23 -12.86 -13.35 6.63
CA GLY A 23 -11.80 -14.09 5.92
C GLY A 23 -11.82 -13.95 4.39
N TYR A 24 -13.00 -13.81 3.77
CA TYR A 24 -13.12 -13.54 2.33
C TYR A 24 -12.56 -12.17 1.95
N GLU A 25 -12.91 -11.15 2.76
CA GLU A 25 -12.46 -9.78 2.54
C GLU A 25 -10.95 -9.65 2.78
N LEU A 26 -10.43 -10.31 3.83
CA LEU A 26 -8.98 -10.41 4.09
C LEU A 26 -8.26 -10.91 2.85
N ARG A 27 -8.68 -12.04 2.28
CA ARG A 27 -8.04 -12.58 1.08
C ARG A 27 -8.06 -11.57 -0.07
N LYS A 28 -9.21 -10.93 -0.30
CA LYS A 28 -9.36 -9.95 -1.38
C LYS A 28 -8.40 -8.78 -1.19
N ARG A 29 -8.37 -8.18 0.00
CA ARG A 29 -7.48 -7.06 0.34
C ARG A 29 -6.01 -7.46 0.28
N LEU A 30 -5.63 -8.63 0.81
CA LEU A 30 -4.26 -9.17 0.74
C LEU A 30 -3.75 -9.23 -0.70
N ASN A 31 -4.55 -9.77 -1.62
CA ASN A 31 -4.16 -9.90 -3.02
C ASN A 31 -4.14 -8.57 -3.77
N THR A 32 -4.86 -7.55 -3.28
CA THR A 32 -4.82 -6.19 -3.85
C THR A 32 -3.63 -5.39 -3.31
N SER A 33 -3.36 -5.44 -2.00
CA SER A 33 -2.31 -4.64 -1.36
C SER A 33 -0.89 -5.18 -1.59
N LEU A 34 -0.72 -6.50 -1.63
CA LEU A 34 0.59 -7.14 -1.84
C LEU A 34 0.93 -7.34 -3.31
N GLY A 35 0.04 -6.89 -4.21
CA GLY A 35 0.24 -6.90 -5.66
C GLY A 35 0.03 -8.26 -6.32
N ILE A 36 0.06 -8.23 -7.66
CA ILE A 36 -0.32 -9.34 -8.56
C ILE A 36 0.57 -10.58 -8.39
N PHE A 37 1.80 -10.41 -7.90
CA PHE A 37 2.77 -11.50 -7.72
C PHE A 37 2.58 -12.29 -6.42
N ARG A 38 1.65 -11.88 -5.54
CA ARG A 38 1.40 -12.47 -4.22
C ARG A 38 -0.04 -12.93 -4.06
N ALA A 39 -0.40 -14.02 -4.72
CA ALA A 39 -1.71 -14.63 -4.55
C ALA A 39 -1.73 -15.54 -3.31
N PHE A 40 -2.46 -15.14 -2.28
CA PHE A 40 -2.79 -16.02 -1.16
C PHE A 40 -4.06 -16.82 -1.45
N SER A 41 -4.01 -18.11 -1.14
CA SER A 41 -5.16 -19.01 -1.30
C SER A 41 -5.91 -19.15 0.02
N TYR A 42 -7.17 -19.56 -0.06
CA TYR A 42 -7.96 -19.92 1.14
C TYR A 42 -7.30 -21.05 1.94
N GLY A 43 -6.66 -21.99 1.24
CA GLY A 43 -5.93 -23.10 1.86
C GLY A 43 -4.73 -22.65 2.70
N THR A 44 -4.21 -21.44 2.49
CA THR A 44 -3.15 -20.84 3.33
C THR A 44 -3.70 -19.85 4.35
N LEU A 45 -4.75 -19.10 4.00
CA LEU A 45 -5.31 -18.06 4.85
C LEU A 45 -6.01 -18.63 6.09
N TYR A 46 -6.91 -19.59 5.93
CA TYR A 46 -7.69 -20.10 7.07
C TYR A 46 -6.85 -20.86 8.10
N PRO A 47 -5.86 -21.69 7.72
CA PRO A 47 -4.93 -22.24 8.69
C PRO A 47 -4.16 -21.16 9.46
N CYS A 48 -3.71 -20.10 8.77
CA CYS A 48 -3.05 -18.97 9.42
C CYS A 48 -3.98 -18.29 10.42
N LEU A 49 -5.21 -17.93 10.03
CA LEU A 49 -6.20 -17.32 10.92
C LEU A 49 -6.46 -18.19 12.16
N LYS A 50 -6.62 -19.50 11.98
CA LYS A 50 -6.80 -20.44 13.09
C LYS A 50 -5.59 -20.41 14.05
N THR A 51 -4.37 -20.35 13.53
CA THR A 51 -3.17 -20.22 14.35
C THR A 51 -3.15 -18.89 15.11
N LEU A 52 -3.47 -17.77 14.46
CA LEU A 52 -3.47 -16.45 15.12
C LEU A 52 -4.54 -16.34 16.21
N VAL A 53 -5.71 -16.96 16.01
CA VAL A 53 -6.76 -17.07 17.03
C VAL A 53 -6.29 -17.94 18.19
N ALA A 54 -5.67 -19.09 17.91
CA ALA A 54 -5.12 -19.97 18.94
C ALA A 54 -4.00 -19.32 19.76
N SER A 55 -3.22 -18.40 19.15
CA SER A 55 -2.21 -17.59 19.82
C SER A 55 -2.78 -16.42 20.63
N GLY A 56 -4.09 -16.17 20.59
CA GLY A 56 -4.73 -15.04 21.28
C GLY A 56 -4.53 -13.68 20.60
N TRP A 57 -3.93 -13.63 19.41
CA TRP A 57 -3.72 -12.39 18.67
C TRP A 57 -4.95 -11.92 17.90
N LEU A 58 -5.85 -12.85 17.58
CA LEU A 58 -7.15 -12.57 16.97
C LEU A 58 -8.29 -13.15 17.81
N ILE A 59 -9.46 -12.53 17.70
CA ILE A 59 -10.72 -13.12 18.15
C ILE A 59 -11.70 -13.29 17.00
N GLU A 60 -12.55 -14.30 17.11
CA GLU A 60 -13.65 -14.59 16.20
C GLU A 60 -14.96 -14.05 16.78
N GLU A 61 -15.61 -13.14 16.06
CA GLU A 61 -16.92 -12.61 16.42
C GLU A 61 -17.96 -13.07 15.38
N PRO A 62 -19.18 -13.48 15.79
CA PRO A 62 -20.25 -13.77 14.85
C PRO A 62 -20.64 -12.46 14.15
N GLY A 63 -20.37 -12.37 12.85
CA GLY A 63 -20.73 -11.20 12.06
C GLY A 63 -22.24 -11.12 11.85
N SER A 64 -22.79 -9.94 12.07
CA SER A 64 -24.10 -9.56 11.58
C SER A 64 -24.09 -9.63 10.04
N ALA A 65 -25.12 -10.25 9.46
CA ALA A 65 -25.27 -10.30 8.02
C ALA A 65 -25.40 -8.86 7.47
N PRO A 66 -24.77 -8.51 6.33
CA PRO A 66 -24.99 -7.21 5.72
C PRO A 66 -26.47 -7.03 5.35
N GLU A 67 -26.99 -5.82 5.56
CA GLU A 67 -28.37 -5.42 5.24
C GLU A 67 -28.72 -5.59 3.75
N ASP A 68 -27.72 -5.70 2.86
CA ASP A 68 -27.92 -5.95 1.42
C ASP A 68 -28.40 -7.38 1.07
N ALA A 69 -28.54 -8.27 2.06
CA ALA A 69 -28.88 -9.67 1.84
C ALA A 69 -30.39 -9.99 1.95
N VAL A 70 -31.27 -9.01 1.69
CA VAL A 70 -32.75 -9.18 1.73
C VAL A 70 -33.25 -10.15 0.65
N ALA A 71 -32.47 -10.47 -0.39
CA ALA A 71 -32.93 -11.31 -1.49
C ALA A 71 -32.68 -12.84 -1.35
N ALA A 72 -31.83 -13.31 -0.43
CA ALA A 72 -31.47 -14.74 -0.34
C ALA A 72 -32.11 -15.46 0.87
N SER A 73 -33.43 -15.58 0.79
CA SER A 73 -34.30 -16.39 1.65
C SER A 73 -33.82 -17.87 1.86
N LEU A 74 -34.03 -18.40 3.07
CA LEU A 74 -34.33 -19.82 3.40
C LEU A 74 -33.28 -20.95 3.36
N ALA A 75 -32.00 -20.70 3.65
CA ALA A 75 -31.08 -21.79 4.07
C ALA A 75 -30.24 -21.32 5.25
N GLY A 76 -30.23 -22.07 6.36
CA GLY A 76 -29.60 -21.72 7.64
C GLY A 76 -28.27 -20.99 7.47
N ARG A 77 -28.30 -19.66 7.57
CA ARG A 77 -27.12 -18.82 7.33
C ARG A 77 -26.24 -18.90 8.57
N ARG A 78 -25.23 -19.77 8.52
CA ARG A 78 -24.10 -19.73 9.45
C ARG A 78 -23.54 -18.30 9.42
N ALA A 79 -23.57 -17.61 10.55
CA ALA A 79 -23.10 -16.24 10.65
C ALA A 79 -21.68 -16.14 10.08
N LYS A 80 -21.40 -15.10 9.28
CA LYS A 80 -20.08 -14.90 8.71
C LYS A 80 -19.13 -14.49 9.84
N ILE A 81 -18.08 -15.26 10.11
CA ILE A 81 -17.12 -14.95 11.16
C ILE A 81 -16.34 -13.68 10.78
N VAL A 82 -16.33 -12.68 11.66
CA VAL A 82 -15.49 -11.49 11.60
C VAL A 82 -14.27 -11.75 12.48
N TYR A 83 -13.08 -11.47 11.95
CA TYR A 83 -11.85 -11.49 12.73
C TYR A 83 -11.55 -10.09 13.23
N ARG A 84 -11.14 -9.98 14.50
CA ARG A 84 -10.72 -8.73 15.12
C ARG A 84 -9.37 -8.90 15.81
N LEU A 85 -8.52 -7.88 15.69
CA LEU A 85 -7.22 -7.83 16.35
C LEU A 85 -7.40 -7.57 17.87
N THR A 86 -6.71 -8.35 18.70
CA THR A 86 -6.70 -8.19 20.16
C THR A 86 -5.67 -7.14 20.61
N ALA A 87 -5.60 -6.85 21.91
CA ALA A 87 -4.53 -6.00 22.45
C ALA A 87 -3.16 -6.67 22.26
N ASP A 88 -3.03 -7.93 22.68
CA ASP A 88 -1.82 -8.75 22.49
C ASP A 88 -1.44 -8.86 21.01
N GLY A 89 -2.43 -8.99 20.12
CA GLY A 89 -2.19 -9.01 18.67
C GLY A 89 -1.68 -7.69 18.11
N LYS A 90 -2.06 -6.55 18.69
CA LYS A 90 -1.49 -5.25 18.35
C LYS A 90 -0.04 -5.14 18.81
N GLU A 91 0.24 -5.51 20.06
CA GLU A 91 1.60 -5.51 20.60
C GLU A 91 2.53 -6.39 19.77
N HIS A 92 2.10 -7.62 19.45
CA HIS A 92 2.84 -8.53 18.58
C HIS A 92 3.07 -7.94 17.17
N PHE A 93 2.06 -7.26 16.60
CA PHE A 93 2.23 -6.62 15.30
C PHE A 93 3.23 -5.45 15.34
N GLU A 94 3.23 -4.65 16.41
CA GLU A 94 4.22 -3.57 16.60
C GLU A 94 5.64 -4.15 16.78
N GLU A 95 5.78 -5.28 17.48
CA GLU A 95 7.06 -6.00 17.55
C GLU A 95 7.53 -6.44 16.16
N LEU A 96 6.65 -7.05 15.36
CA LEU A 96 6.95 -7.42 13.98
C LEU A 96 7.34 -6.21 13.13
N LEU A 97 6.66 -5.07 13.28
CA LEU A 97 7.01 -3.83 12.59
C LEU A 97 8.41 -3.36 12.96
N SER A 98 8.72 -3.33 14.26
CA SER A 98 10.02 -2.87 14.79
C SER A 98 11.19 -3.80 14.43
N HIS A 99 10.91 -5.08 14.18
CA HIS A 99 11.93 -6.06 13.80
C HIS A 99 12.49 -5.76 12.41
N THR A 100 13.81 -5.54 12.32
CA THR A 100 14.53 -5.24 11.07
C THR A 100 15.73 -6.17 10.90
N GLY A 101 15.47 -7.46 10.72
CA GLY A 101 16.47 -8.47 10.42
C GLY A 101 16.79 -8.59 8.91
N PRO A 102 17.81 -9.37 8.52
CA PRO A 102 18.19 -9.57 7.12
C PRO A 102 17.07 -10.16 6.25
N ASP A 103 16.15 -10.92 6.84
CA ASP A 103 14.96 -11.47 6.19
C ASP A 103 14.00 -10.38 5.73
N THR A 104 13.96 -9.24 6.43
CA THR A 104 13.09 -8.10 6.10
C THR A 104 13.47 -7.37 4.81
N TRP A 105 14.72 -7.54 4.37
CA TRP A 105 15.27 -6.90 3.18
C TRP A 105 15.12 -7.75 1.92
N GLU A 106 14.75 -9.03 2.08
CA GLU A 106 14.49 -9.93 0.97
C GLU A 106 13.18 -9.55 0.25
N ASP A 107 13.13 -9.78 -1.07
CA ASP A 107 12.07 -9.29 -1.98
C ASP A 107 10.66 -9.56 -1.45
N GLU A 108 10.46 -10.75 -0.88
CA GLU A 108 9.14 -11.13 -0.41
C GLU A 108 8.72 -10.38 0.87
N HIS A 109 9.61 -10.21 1.84
CA HIS A 109 9.25 -9.50 3.07
C HIS A 109 9.21 -7.99 2.86
N PHE A 110 10.08 -7.46 2.00
CA PHE A 110 10.13 -6.02 1.73
C PHE A 110 8.81 -5.51 1.16
N ALA A 111 8.29 -6.14 0.10
CA ALA A 111 7.03 -5.69 -0.52
C ALA A 111 5.85 -5.74 0.46
N ALA A 112 5.85 -6.73 1.37
CA ALA A 112 4.83 -6.80 2.41
C ALA A 112 4.96 -5.66 3.40
N ARG A 113 6.15 -5.36 3.91
CA ARG A 113 6.38 -4.20 4.79
C ARG A 113 6.03 -2.89 4.11
N PHE A 114 6.45 -2.73 2.85
CA PHE A 114 6.19 -1.54 2.05
C PHE A 114 4.70 -1.23 1.94
N ALA A 115 3.85 -2.24 1.75
CA ALA A 115 2.39 -2.09 1.69
C ALA A 115 1.78 -1.47 2.97
N PHE A 116 2.48 -1.56 4.12
CA PHE A 116 2.03 -1.01 5.40
C PHE A 116 2.90 0.15 5.89
N PHE A 117 3.78 0.74 5.07
CA PHE A 117 4.62 1.88 5.48
C PHE A 117 3.82 3.08 6.00
N GLY A 118 2.63 3.33 5.47
CA GLY A 118 1.74 4.37 6.01
C GLY A 118 1.35 4.18 7.49
N GLN A 119 1.54 2.96 8.03
CA GLN A 119 1.25 2.59 9.41
C GLN A 119 2.51 2.42 10.28
N THR A 120 3.70 2.49 9.68
CA THR A 120 4.99 2.20 10.32
C THR A 120 5.68 3.51 10.69
N GLU A 121 6.31 3.59 11.87
CA GLU A 121 7.15 4.73 12.25
C GLU A 121 8.25 5.02 11.22
N ARG A 122 8.53 6.32 10.99
CA ARG A 122 9.51 6.79 10.00
C ARG A 122 10.89 6.17 10.20
N GLU A 123 11.35 6.06 11.44
CA GLU A 123 12.65 5.48 11.76
C GLU A 123 12.76 4.02 11.32
N VAL A 124 11.68 3.26 11.46
CA VAL A 124 11.60 1.86 11.04
C VAL A 124 11.54 1.78 9.52
N ARG A 125 10.74 2.63 8.85
CA ARG A 125 10.71 2.72 7.37
C ARG A 125 12.10 2.97 6.80
N MET A 126 12.80 3.97 7.34
CA MET A 126 14.16 4.33 6.95
C MET A 126 15.12 3.14 7.10
N ARG A 127 15.07 2.44 8.24
CA ARG A 127 15.93 1.28 8.48
C ARG A 127 15.67 0.13 7.50
N VAL A 128 14.41 -0.13 7.14
CA VAL A 128 14.05 -1.14 6.14
C VAL A 128 14.54 -0.74 4.75
N LEU A 129 14.34 0.52 4.35
CA LEU A 129 14.78 1.05 3.06
C LEU A 129 16.30 1.01 2.91
N GLU A 130 17.04 1.49 3.90
CA GLU A 130 18.51 1.52 3.91
C GLU A 130 19.10 0.10 3.94
N GLY A 131 18.50 -0.81 4.70
CA GLY A 131 18.89 -2.22 4.74
C GLY A 131 18.70 -2.91 3.38
N ARG A 132 17.54 -2.71 2.72
CA ARG A 132 17.30 -3.25 1.37
C ARG A 132 18.26 -2.67 0.34
N ARG A 133 18.48 -1.36 0.36
CA ARG A 133 19.43 -0.72 -0.56
C ARG A 133 20.81 -1.36 -0.44
N SER A 134 21.33 -1.44 0.79
CA SER A 134 22.66 -2.01 1.06
C SER A 134 22.76 -3.45 0.55
N ARG A 135 21.71 -4.26 0.76
CA ARG A 135 21.63 -5.64 0.29
C ARG A 135 21.62 -5.75 -1.25
N LEU A 136 20.90 -4.87 -1.93
CA LEU A 136 20.84 -4.84 -3.39
C LEU A 136 22.15 -4.33 -3.99
N GLU A 137 22.81 -3.36 -3.37
CA GLU A 137 24.14 -2.88 -3.75
C GLU A 137 25.19 -4.01 -3.66
N GLU A 138 25.21 -4.77 -2.56
CA GLU A 138 26.07 -5.96 -2.43
C GLU A 138 25.78 -7.02 -3.50
N ARG A 139 24.50 -7.26 -3.79
CA ARG A 139 24.08 -8.21 -4.82
C ARG A 139 24.53 -7.76 -6.20
N LEU A 140 24.38 -6.47 -6.50
CA LEU A 140 24.79 -5.85 -7.75
C LEU A 140 26.30 -6.01 -7.97
N GLU A 141 27.10 -5.73 -6.94
CA GLU A 141 28.56 -5.88 -7.01
C GLU A 141 28.96 -7.34 -7.28
N LYS A 142 28.32 -8.30 -6.61
CA LYS A 142 28.53 -9.73 -6.88
C LYS A 142 28.17 -10.12 -8.32
N MET A 143 27.06 -9.58 -8.84
CA MET A 143 26.63 -9.84 -10.23
C MET A 143 27.64 -9.27 -11.24
N ARG A 144 28.14 -8.04 -11.00
CA ARG A 144 29.18 -7.41 -11.84
C ARG A 144 30.48 -8.20 -11.84
N ALA A 145 30.98 -8.58 -10.67
CA ALA A 145 32.19 -9.39 -10.55
C ALA A 145 32.05 -10.76 -11.23
N SER A 146 30.87 -11.37 -11.14
CA SER A 146 30.55 -12.64 -11.82
C SER A 146 30.59 -12.49 -13.33
N LEU A 147 29.92 -11.45 -13.87
CA LEU A 147 29.88 -11.17 -15.31
C LEU A 147 31.26 -11.00 -15.91
N VAL A 148 32.12 -10.20 -15.28
CA VAL A 148 33.50 -9.97 -15.77
C VAL A 148 34.28 -11.29 -15.86
N ARG A 149 34.07 -12.21 -14.91
CA ARG A 149 34.77 -13.50 -14.85
C ARG A 149 34.27 -14.52 -15.86
N THR A 150 32.96 -14.54 -16.14
CA THR A 150 32.34 -15.58 -16.97
C THR A 150 32.03 -15.15 -18.40
N ARG A 151 32.24 -13.88 -18.76
CA ARG A 151 31.86 -13.31 -20.06
C ARG A 151 32.34 -14.11 -21.27
N GLU A 152 33.56 -14.61 -21.27
CA GLU A 152 34.13 -15.35 -22.42
C GLU A 152 33.59 -16.79 -22.55
N ARG A 153 32.86 -17.29 -21.55
CA ARG A 153 32.38 -18.68 -21.46
C ARG A 153 30.89 -18.82 -21.74
N LEU A 154 30.17 -17.72 -21.95
CA LEU A 154 28.72 -17.68 -22.08
C LEU A 154 28.32 -17.24 -23.48
N ASP A 155 27.20 -17.78 -23.97
CA ASP A 155 26.58 -17.34 -25.21
C ASP A 155 25.87 -15.98 -25.05
N ASP A 156 25.56 -15.35 -26.18
CA ASP A 156 24.96 -14.02 -26.22
C ASP A 156 23.62 -13.94 -25.48
N TYR A 157 22.76 -14.95 -25.57
CA TYR A 157 21.45 -14.93 -24.89
C TYR A 157 21.60 -15.06 -23.37
N THR A 158 22.53 -15.88 -22.90
CA THR A 158 22.84 -15.97 -21.47
C THR A 158 23.40 -14.65 -20.94
N LEU A 159 24.25 -13.97 -21.70
CA LEU A 159 24.76 -12.64 -21.33
C LEU A 159 23.64 -11.60 -21.26
N GLU A 160 22.73 -11.59 -22.23
CA GLU A 160 21.57 -10.69 -22.22
C GLU A 160 20.64 -10.95 -21.04
N LEU A 161 20.40 -12.22 -20.67
CA LEU A 161 19.61 -12.55 -19.48
C LEU A 161 20.26 -12.02 -18.19
N GLN A 162 21.59 -12.10 -18.09
CA GLN A 162 22.32 -11.56 -16.93
C GLN A 162 22.31 -10.04 -16.90
N ARG A 163 22.43 -9.36 -18.06
CA ARG A 163 22.30 -7.90 -18.18
C ARG A 163 20.92 -7.42 -17.75
N HIS A 164 19.86 -8.03 -18.26
CA HIS A 164 18.48 -7.71 -17.87
C HIS A 164 18.27 -7.86 -16.35
N GLY A 165 18.79 -8.94 -15.75
CA GLY A 165 18.75 -9.13 -14.31
C GLY A 165 19.49 -8.03 -13.52
N MET A 166 20.63 -7.59 -14.02
CA MET A 166 21.42 -6.50 -13.42
C MET A 166 20.68 -5.16 -13.51
N GLU A 167 20.17 -4.81 -14.68
CA GLU A 167 19.43 -3.56 -14.91
C GLU A 167 18.21 -3.43 -13.99
N SER A 168 17.52 -4.55 -13.72
CA SER A 168 16.40 -4.60 -12.77
C SER A 168 16.85 -4.24 -11.35
N VAL A 169 17.96 -4.81 -10.88
CA VAL A 169 18.52 -4.48 -9.55
C VAL A 169 19.00 -3.03 -9.49
N GLU A 170 19.67 -2.54 -10.53
CA GLU A 170 20.12 -1.15 -10.59
C GLU A 170 18.96 -0.15 -10.56
N ARG A 171 17.87 -0.45 -11.28
CA ARG A 171 16.66 0.35 -11.25
C ARG A 171 16.08 0.40 -9.85
N GLU A 172 16.05 -0.72 -9.15
CA GLU A 172 15.53 -0.78 -7.79
C GLU A 172 16.40 -0.01 -6.80
N VAL A 173 17.74 -0.10 -6.90
CA VAL A 173 18.65 0.72 -6.07
C VAL A 173 18.43 2.21 -6.30
N ARG A 174 18.25 2.65 -7.56
CA ARG A 174 17.94 4.06 -7.87
C ARG A 174 16.62 4.50 -7.23
N TRP A 175 15.56 3.69 -7.40
CA TRP A 175 14.27 3.95 -6.79
C TRP A 175 14.34 4.05 -5.26
N LEU A 176 15.08 3.16 -4.60
CA LEU A 176 15.28 3.20 -3.15
C LEU A 176 16.04 4.46 -2.71
N ASN A 177 17.05 4.89 -3.47
CA ASN A 177 17.78 6.13 -3.17
C ASN A 177 16.86 7.35 -3.23
N GLU A 178 16.08 7.50 -4.30
CA GLU A 178 15.12 8.58 -4.45
C GLU A 178 14.08 8.59 -3.32
N LEU A 179 13.58 7.40 -2.94
CA LEU A 179 12.61 7.25 -1.87
C LEU A 179 13.20 7.56 -0.47
N ILE A 180 14.43 7.13 -0.21
CA ILE A 180 15.16 7.45 1.02
C ILE A 180 15.34 8.97 1.12
N GLU A 181 15.67 9.64 0.01
CA GLU A 181 15.81 11.09 -0.04
C GLU A 181 14.47 11.82 0.20
N SER A 182 13.37 11.36 -0.37
CA SER A 182 12.04 11.93 -0.10
C SER A 182 11.62 11.75 1.36
N GLU A 183 11.86 10.58 1.93
CA GLU A 183 11.58 10.27 3.33
C GLU A 183 12.44 11.12 4.28
N ARG A 184 13.72 11.34 3.92
CA ARG A 184 14.64 12.25 4.64
C ARG A 184 14.16 13.69 4.63
N ALA A 185 13.70 14.16 3.48
CA ALA A 185 13.17 15.51 3.30
C ALA A 185 11.80 15.73 3.97
N GLY A 186 11.18 14.69 4.55
CA GLY A 186 9.85 14.79 5.15
C GLY A 186 8.74 15.03 4.13
N ARG A 187 8.99 14.74 2.85
CA ARG A 187 8.04 14.93 1.75
C ARG A 187 6.90 13.91 1.74
N ASP A 188 6.82 13.05 2.75
CA ASP A 188 5.85 11.96 2.77
C ASP A 188 4.48 12.32 3.36
N GLN A 189 4.25 13.56 3.84
CA GLN A 189 2.92 13.98 4.30
C GLN A 189 2.65 15.49 4.08
N ARG A 190 2.37 15.90 2.83
CA ARG A 190 1.40 16.96 2.48
C ARG A 190 1.40 17.20 0.96
N ARG A 191 0.63 16.39 0.24
CA ARG A 191 -0.08 16.87 -0.93
C ARG A 191 -1.55 16.51 -0.75
N SER A 192 -2.19 17.20 0.21
CA SER A 192 -3.65 17.30 0.23
C SER A 192 -4.08 17.97 -1.08
N PRO A 193 -5.05 17.43 -1.82
CA PRO A 193 -5.51 18.02 -3.08
C PRO A 193 -6.20 19.39 -2.90
N ASP A 194 -6.41 19.86 -1.66
CA ASP A 194 -7.08 21.13 -1.37
C ASP A 194 -6.19 22.38 -1.44
N ALA A 195 -4.87 22.25 -1.62
CA ALA A 195 -3.97 23.41 -1.65
C ALA A 195 -3.93 24.15 -3.00
N ASP A 196 -4.28 23.49 -4.11
CA ASP A 196 -4.28 24.12 -5.44
C ASP A 196 -5.59 24.89 -5.76
N ALA A 197 -6.63 24.75 -4.92
CA ALA A 197 -7.90 25.47 -5.10
C ALA A 197 -7.91 26.87 -4.45
N ALA A 198 -7.04 27.14 -3.47
CA ALA A 198 -7.05 28.39 -2.70
C ALA A 198 -6.18 29.52 -3.30
N GLN A 199 -5.45 29.26 -4.40
CA GLN A 199 -4.51 30.23 -4.98
C GLN A 199 -5.07 31.00 -6.19
N GLN A 200 -6.33 30.77 -6.59
CA GLN A 200 -6.94 31.46 -7.75
C GLN A 200 -7.86 32.66 -7.41
N ASP A 201 -8.18 32.93 -6.14
CA ASP A 201 -9.21 33.93 -5.77
C ASP A 201 -8.70 35.24 -5.12
N ILE A 202 -7.40 35.52 -5.17
CA ILE A 202 -6.81 36.77 -4.64
C ILE A 202 -6.04 37.53 -5.72
N SER A 203 -6.75 37.99 -6.75
CA SER A 203 -6.29 39.05 -7.66
C SER A 203 -7.47 39.71 -8.35
N GLY A 204 -8.13 40.66 -7.66
CA GLY A 204 -9.21 41.42 -8.28
C GLY A 204 -9.96 42.37 -7.35
N ASP A 205 -9.27 43.22 -6.59
CA ASP A 205 -9.93 44.43 -6.05
C ASP A 205 -8.99 45.64 -6.14
N THR A 206 -9.33 46.57 -7.02
CA THR A 206 -9.03 47.99 -6.86
C THR A 206 -10.11 48.80 -7.58
N GLY A 207 -10.97 49.46 -6.80
CA GLY A 207 -11.44 50.80 -7.17
C GLY A 207 -12.95 51.05 -7.19
N GLY A 208 -13.52 51.33 -6.02
CA GLY A 208 -14.35 52.51 -5.73
C GLY A 208 -15.41 53.01 -6.74
N LEU A 209 -16.67 52.70 -6.43
CA LEU A 209 -17.95 53.36 -6.78
C LEU A 209 -17.97 54.89 -6.45
N PRO A 210 -18.95 55.75 -6.92
CA PRO A 210 -20.39 55.44 -6.86
C PRO A 210 -21.43 56.10 -7.83
N ARG A 211 -22.53 55.34 -7.99
CA ARG A 211 -23.97 55.73 -8.04
C ARG A 211 -24.52 56.65 -9.15
N HIS A 212 -25.53 56.14 -9.87
CA HIS A 212 -26.83 56.83 -9.99
C HIS A 212 -28.00 55.84 -10.12
N ARG A 213 -29.16 56.27 -9.65
CA ARG A 213 -30.38 55.52 -9.28
C ARG A 213 -31.52 55.78 -10.30
N GLY A 214 -32.35 54.75 -10.55
CA GLY A 214 -33.70 54.83 -11.17
C GLY A 214 -33.69 54.73 -12.70
N THR A 215 -34.60 54.08 -13.41
CA THR A 215 -36.00 53.65 -13.18
C THR A 215 -36.36 52.60 -14.25
N ALA A 216 -37.27 51.66 -13.96
CA ALA A 216 -37.81 50.66 -14.90
C ALA A 216 -38.91 51.25 -15.83
N PRO A 217 -39.61 50.42 -16.64
CA PRO A 217 -39.44 50.14 -18.06
C PRO A 217 -40.55 50.79 -18.94
N PRO A 218 -40.58 50.58 -20.27
CA PRO A 218 -41.48 49.53 -20.78
C PRO A 218 -41.04 48.83 -22.10
N ASP A 219 -41.63 47.65 -22.34
CA ASP A 219 -41.85 46.98 -23.64
C ASP A 219 -43.03 47.68 -24.34
N PRO A 220 -43.11 47.85 -25.69
CA PRO A 220 -43.54 46.76 -26.58
C PRO A 220 -43.05 46.82 -28.07
N SER A 221 -43.17 45.67 -28.77
CA SER A 221 -43.34 45.54 -30.24
C SER A 221 -42.12 45.91 -31.12
N GLU A 222 -41.80 45.31 -32.27
CA GLU A 222 -42.61 44.75 -33.35
C GLU A 222 -41.68 44.02 -34.38
N ASP A 223 -42.26 43.09 -35.15
CA ASP A 223 -41.91 42.65 -36.52
C ASP A 223 -40.54 42.00 -36.85
N ILE A 224 -40.49 40.72 -37.25
CA ILE A 224 -40.79 40.11 -38.57
C ILE A 224 -39.74 40.42 -39.67
N ALA A 225 -39.29 39.31 -40.29
CA ALA A 225 -38.50 39.15 -41.53
C ALA A 225 -36.99 39.46 -41.40
N LYS A 226 -36.09 38.55 -41.78
CA LYS A 226 -36.01 37.77 -43.03
C LYS A 226 -35.19 36.50 -42.84
#